data_AF-A0A424KB49-F1
#
_entry.id   AF-A0A424KB49-F1
#
_cell.length_a   1.000
_cell.length_b   1.000
_cell.length_c   1.000
_cell.angle_alpha   90.00
_cell.angle_beta   90.00
_cell.angle_gamma   90.00
#
_symmetry.space_group_name_H-M   'P 1'
#
loop_
_entity.id
_entity.type
_entity.pdbx_description
1 polymer ?
#
loop_
_entity_poly.entity_id
_entity_poly.type
_entity_poly.pdbx_seq_one_letter_code
_entity_poly.pdbx_strand_id
1 'polypeptide(L)' 'MSRFNYALPYPSQREPVTARNIVATSVPVAASAGLDMLKRGGTAADAAVATAACMTVV' A
#
# COMPACT_ATOMS: atom_id res chain seq x y z
N MET A 1 -17.43 23.18 -25.15
CA MET A 1 -17.21 22.10 -24.16
C MET A 1 -16.47 22.69 -22.97
N SER A 2 -17.13 22.83 -21.82
CA SER A 2 -16.46 23.25 -20.58
C SER A 2 -15.49 22.16 -20.15
N ARG A 3 -14.22 22.50 -19.88
CA ARG A 3 -13.22 21.56 -19.36
C ARG A 3 -13.59 21.20 -17.92
N PHE A 4 -13.64 19.91 -17.62
CA PHE A 4 -13.70 19.43 -16.23
C PHE A 4 -12.44 19.88 -15.47
N ASN A 5 -12.63 20.42 -14.27
CA ASN A 5 -11.54 20.80 -13.36
C ASN A 5 -11.28 19.64 -12.37
N TYR A 6 -10.07 19.06 -12.41
CA TYR A 6 -9.64 17.96 -11.53
C TYR A 6 -8.97 18.43 -10.23
N ALA A 7 -8.93 19.75 -9.97
CA ALA A 7 -8.41 20.27 -8.72
C ALA A 7 -9.26 19.75 -7.54
N LEU A 8 -8.60 19.23 -6.51
CA LEU A 8 -9.22 18.88 -5.23
C LEU A 8 -9.36 20.18 -4.40
N PRO A 9 -10.56 20.75 -4.23
CA PRO A 9 -10.72 22.08 -3.63
C PRO A 9 -10.59 22.09 -2.10
N TYR A 10 -10.61 20.92 -1.46
CA TYR A 10 -10.51 20.77 -0.01
C TYR A 10 -9.25 20.00 0.37
N PRO A 11 -8.53 20.43 1.42
CA PRO A 11 -7.33 19.73 1.87
C PRO A 11 -7.70 18.35 2.43
N SER A 12 -6.95 17.33 2.02
CA SER A 12 -6.97 16.01 2.64
C SER A 12 -5.80 15.89 3.61
N GLN A 13 -6.00 15.15 4.71
CA GLN A 13 -4.93 14.78 5.64
C GLN A 13 -4.76 13.26 5.66
N ARG A 14 -3.54 12.78 5.95
CA ARG A 14 -3.26 11.36 6.16
C ARG A 14 -2.82 11.17 7.60
N GLU A 15 -3.62 10.44 8.36
CA GLU A 15 -3.27 10.08 9.72
C GLU A 15 -2.10 9.07 9.75
N PRO A 16 -1.19 9.15 10.74
CA PRO A 16 -0.17 8.14 10.95
C PRO A 16 -0.79 6.76 11.18
N VAL A 17 -0.32 5.76 10.43
CA VAL A 17 -0.74 4.36 10.61
C VAL A 17 0.24 3.68 11.56
N THR A 18 -0.29 3.10 12.64
CA THR A 18 0.49 2.32 13.61
C THR A 18 -0.05 0.90 13.71
N ALA A 19 0.84 -0.08 13.82
CA ALA A 19 0.48 -1.49 13.95
C ALA A 19 1.68 -2.29 14.49
N ARG A 20 1.43 -3.49 15.03
CA ARG A 20 2.50 -4.43 15.39
C ARG A 20 3.30 -4.90 14.17
N ASN A 21 2.58 -5.16 13.07
CA ASN A 21 3.14 -5.55 11.77
C ASN A 21 2.55 -4.62 10.70
N ILE A 22 3.39 -4.02 9.86
CA ILE A 22 2.98 -3.03 8.86
C ILE A 22 3.71 -3.25 7.53
N VAL A 23 3.05 -2.94 6.42
CA VAL A 23 3.63 -2.91 5.07
C VAL A 23 3.24 -1.59 4.43
N ALA A 24 4.21 -0.87 3.87
CA ALA A 24 3.99 0.41 3.18
C ALA A 24 4.59 0.34 1.77
N THR A 25 3.78 0.66 0.76
CA THR A 25 4.17 0.71 -0.66
C THR A 25 3.26 1.65 -1.43
N SER A 26 3.72 2.13 -2.58
CA SER A 26 2.95 2.95 -3.52
C SER A 26 1.84 2.17 -4.24
N VAL A 27 1.84 0.84 -4.15
CA VAL A 27 0.88 -0.04 -4.84
C VAL A 27 -0.02 -0.77 -3.82
N PRO A 28 -1.30 -0.35 -3.64
CA PRO A 28 -2.15 -0.87 -2.57
C PRO A 28 -2.36 -2.40 -2.57
N VAL A 29 -2.43 -3.02 -3.74
CA VAL A 29 -2.57 -4.49 -3.85
C VAL A 29 -1.29 -5.21 -3.42
N ALA A 30 -0.11 -4.64 -3.68
CA ALA A 30 1.15 -5.18 -3.22
C ALA A 30 1.30 -5.09 -1.70
N ALA A 31 0.78 -4.02 -1.07
CA ALA A 31 0.72 -3.92 0.39
C ALA A 31 -0.10 -5.08 0.99
N SER A 32 -1.20 -5.43 0.32
CA SER A 32 -2.08 -6.54 0.72
C SER A 32 -1.38 -7.89 0.62
N ALA A 33 -0.58 -8.12 -0.43
CA ALA A 33 0.22 -9.34 -0.57
C ALA A 33 1.26 -9.48 0.55
N GLY A 34 1.96 -8.40 0.90
CA GLY A 34 2.88 -8.39 2.05
C GLY A 34 2.17 -8.63 3.38
N LEU A 35 1.00 -8.04 3.59
CA LEU A 35 0.18 -8.27 4.78
C LEU A 35 -0.29 -9.72 4.88
N ASP A 36 -0.62 -10.37 3.77
CA ASP A 36 -1.00 -11.78 3.77
C ASP A 36 0.17 -12.70 4.11
N MET A 37 1.40 -12.37 3.70
CA MET A 37 2.59 -13.09 4.16
C MET A 37 2.81 -12.96 5.67
N LEU A 38 2.60 -11.76 6.23
CA LEU A 38 2.67 -11.55 7.68
C LEU A 38 1.58 -12.35 8.42
N LYS A 39 0.35 -12.40 7.90
CA LYS A 39 -0.76 -13.19 8.48
C LYS A 39 -0.47 -14.68 8.49
N ARG A 40 0.29 -15.17 7.50
CA ARG A 40 0.73 -16.59 7.41
C ARG A 40 1.88 -16.92 8.37
N GLY A 41 2.32 -15.97 9.20
CA GLY A 41 3.43 -16.15 10.12
C GLY A 41 4.81 -15.88 9.51
N GLY A 42 4.86 -15.26 8.33
CA GLY A 42 6.10 -14.86 7.68
C GLY A 42 6.78 -13.68 8.38
N THR A 43 8.06 -13.50 8.08
CA THR A 43 8.88 -12.39 8.60
C THR A 43 8.67 -11.10 7.81
N ALA A 44 9.24 -9.99 8.31
CA ALA A 44 9.27 -8.74 7.56
C ALA A 44 10.00 -8.87 6.21
N ALA A 45 11.02 -9.74 6.12
CA ALA A 45 11.73 -10.00 4.87
C ALA A 45 10.84 -10.74 3.86
N ASP A 46 10.09 -11.76 4.31
CA ASP A 46 9.15 -12.50 3.46
C ASP A 46 8.05 -11.57 2.93
N ALA A 47 7.54 -10.69 3.79
CA ALA A 47 6.56 -9.67 3.42
C ALA A 47 7.11 -8.69 2.38
N ALA A 48 8.37 -8.26 2.52
CA ALA A 48 9.03 -7.38 1.57
C ALA A 48 9.22 -8.07 0.19
N VAL A 49 9.65 -9.33 0.17
CA VAL A 49 9.83 -10.11 -1.07
C VAL A 49 8.49 -10.30 -1.78
N ALA A 50 7.43 -10.69 -1.06
CA ALA A 50 6.10 -10.84 -1.65
C ALA A 50 5.53 -9.50 -2.18
N THR A 51 5.73 -8.41 -1.44
CA THR A 51 5.34 -7.06 -1.89
C THR A 51 6.09 -6.68 -3.16
N ALA A 52 7.41 -6.86 -3.20
CA ALA A 52 8.25 -6.56 -4.36
C ALA A 52 7.88 -7.40 -5.58
N ALA A 53 7.68 -8.70 -5.41
CA ALA A 53 7.25 -9.59 -6.49
C ALA A 53 5.86 -9.23 -7.02
N CYS A 54 4.95 -8.75 -6.16
CA CYS A 54 3.64 -8.28 -6.62
C CYS A 54 3.77 -7.01 -7.47
N MET A 55 4.56 -6.02 -7.03
CA MET A 55 4.75 -4.74 -7.74
C MET A 55 5.31 -4.88 -9.17
N THR A 56 5.94 -5.99 -9.52
CA THR A 56 6.43 -6.19 -10.90
C THR A 56 5.34 -6.63 -11.87
N VAL A 57 4.18 -7.03 -11.36
CA VAL A 57 3.07 -7.56 -12.17
C VAL A 57 1.91 -6.56 -12.28
N VAL A 58 1.80 -5.60 -11.36
CA VAL A 58 0.66 -4.67 -11.24
C VAL A 58 1.04 -3.21 -11.44
#